data_AF-A0A5R2MY52-F1
#
_entry.id   AF-A0A5R2MY52-F1
#
_cell.length_a   1.000
_cell.length_b   1.000
_cell.length_c   1.000
_cell.angle_alpha   90.00
_cell.angle_beta   90.00
_cell.angle_gamma   90.00
#
_symmetry.space_group_name_H-M   'P 1'
#
loop_
_entity.id
_entity.type
_entity.pdbx_description
1 polymer ?
#
loop_
_entity_poly.entity_id
_entity_poly.type
_entity_poly.pdbx_seq_one_letter_code
_entity_poly.pdbx_strand_id
1 'polypeptide(L)'
;LRGLAPVLALGKPALVRIPVGRFDMASRALDFGAEAVIAPMVNSVADAKLFAAAMKYPPLGERSWGPTYAFPRHGKGDYAEWLRDTNQRTMAFAMVETRAALDALDGILDTPGIDGIFLG
;
A
#
# COMPACT_ATOMS: atom_id res chain seq x y z
N LEU A 1 -6.09 9.88 7.82
CA LEU A 1 -6.55 8.53 8.22
C LEU A 1 -7.85 8.50 9.07
N ARG A 2 -8.37 9.63 9.58
CA ARG A 2 -9.62 9.65 10.39
C ARG A 2 -10.85 9.04 9.68
N GLY A 3 -10.89 9.10 8.34
CA GLY A 3 -11.96 8.49 7.53
C GLY A 3 -11.92 6.96 7.44
N LEU A 4 -10.83 6.29 7.84
CA LEU A 4 -10.74 4.83 7.79
C LEU A 4 -11.74 4.17 8.76
N ALA A 5 -11.80 4.65 10.01
CA ALA A 5 -12.66 4.07 11.03
C ALA A 5 -14.15 3.99 10.63
N PRO A 6 -14.80 5.07 10.12
CA PRO A 6 -16.20 4.98 9.69
C PRO A 6 -16.40 4.11 8.44
N VAL A 7 -15.46 4.08 7.48
CA VAL A 7 -15.56 3.20 6.30
C VAL A 7 -15.48 1.72 6.72
N LEU A 8 -14.51 1.38 7.55
CA LEU A 8 -14.32 0.03 8.06
C LEU A 8 -15.48 -0.44 8.96
N ALA A 9 -16.09 0.47 9.73
CA ALA A 9 -17.27 0.15 10.55
C ALA A 9 -18.49 -0.28 9.72
N LEU A 10 -18.54 0.09 8.44
CA LEU A 10 -19.58 -0.34 7.48
C LEU A 10 -19.22 -1.64 6.74
N GLY A 11 -18.11 -2.29 7.09
CA GLY A 11 -17.62 -3.49 6.42
C GLY A 11 -17.24 -3.26 4.96
N LYS A 12 -16.80 -2.04 4.61
CA LYS A 12 -16.35 -1.68 3.26
C LYS A 12 -14.82 -1.63 3.20
N PRO A 13 -14.21 -2.07 2.09
CA PRO A 13 -12.78 -1.88 1.88
C PRO A 13 -12.40 -0.42 1.89
N ALA A 14 -11.31 -0.10 2.59
CA ALA A 14 -10.85 1.27 2.74
C ALA A 14 -9.52 1.49 2.00
N LEU A 15 -9.51 2.47 1.09
CA LEU A 15 -8.36 2.83 0.28
C LEU A 15 -7.85 4.21 0.67
N VAL A 16 -6.53 4.41 0.64
CA VAL A 16 -5.90 5.69 1.01
C VAL A 16 -4.97 6.16 -0.10
N ARG A 17 -5.25 7.34 -0.66
CA ARG A 17 -4.24 8.08 -1.43
C ARG A 17 -3.32 8.82 -0.45
N ILE A 18 -2.02 8.52 -0.51
CA ILE A 18 -1.01 9.18 0.35
C ILE A 18 -0.53 10.50 -0.27
N PRO A 19 0.06 11.42 0.51
CA PRO A 19 0.66 12.63 -0.04
C PRO A 19 1.84 12.34 -0.97
N VAL A 20 2.12 13.27 -1.90
CA VAL A 20 3.29 13.22 -2.78
C VAL A 20 4.58 13.18 -1.95
N GLY A 21 5.53 12.34 -2.37
CA GLY A 21 6.84 12.19 -1.72
C GLY A 21 6.80 11.54 -0.33
N ARG A 22 5.67 10.94 0.08
CA ARG A 22 5.45 10.36 1.41
C ARG A 22 5.09 8.88 1.35
N PHE A 23 5.91 8.08 0.64
CA PHE A 23 5.74 6.63 0.58
C PHE A 23 5.79 5.96 1.96
N ASP A 24 6.50 6.56 2.93
CA ASP A 24 6.49 6.14 4.33
C ASP A 24 5.08 6.09 4.94
N MET A 25 4.15 6.94 4.47
CA MET A 25 2.76 6.94 4.93
C MET A 25 1.93 5.75 4.46
N ALA A 26 2.44 4.95 3.52
CA ALA A 26 1.81 3.71 3.11
C ALA A 26 1.72 2.71 4.27
N SER A 27 2.84 2.44 4.94
CA SER A 27 2.89 1.55 6.12
C SER A 27 1.90 1.99 7.21
N ARG A 28 1.86 3.29 7.51
CA ARG A 28 0.94 3.87 8.49
C ARG A 28 -0.52 3.76 8.05
N ALA A 29 -0.83 3.94 6.77
CA ALA A 29 -2.20 3.76 6.27
C ALA A 29 -2.66 2.31 6.47
N LEU A 30 -1.80 1.35 6.12
CA LEU A 30 -2.07 -0.08 6.31
C LEU A 30 -2.18 -0.47 7.79
N ASP A 31 -1.37 0.11 8.67
CA ASP A 31 -1.43 -0.14 10.13
C ASP A 31 -2.72 0.37 10.76
N PHE A 32 -3.36 1.36 10.15
CA PHE A 32 -4.69 1.86 10.51
C PHE A 32 -5.84 1.12 9.81
N GLY A 33 -5.54 0.09 9.02
CA GLY A 33 -6.52 -0.80 8.40
C GLY A 33 -6.92 -0.43 6.97
N ALA A 34 -6.12 0.37 6.26
CA ALA A 34 -6.29 0.47 4.81
C ALA A 34 -5.96 -0.88 4.15
N GLU A 35 -6.72 -1.24 3.12
CA GLU A 35 -6.51 -2.46 2.33
C GLU A 35 -5.80 -2.16 1.01
N ALA A 36 -5.87 -0.92 0.53
CA ALA A 36 -4.99 -0.47 -0.54
C ALA A 36 -4.47 0.95 -0.31
N VAL A 37 -3.31 1.23 -0.90
CA VAL A 37 -2.72 2.56 -0.93
C VAL A 37 -2.49 2.98 -2.37
N ILE A 38 -2.81 4.24 -2.67
CA ILE A 38 -2.55 4.86 -3.96
C ILE A 38 -1.45 5.90 -3.77
N ALA A 39 -0.33 5.72 -4.45
CA ALA A 39 0.81 6.65 -4.40
C ALA A 39 0.78 7.60 -5.61
N PRO A 40 0.56 8.91 -5.42
CA PRO A 40 0.66 9.89 -6.49
C PRO A 40 2.10 10.10 -6.96
N MET A 41 2.28 10.59 -8.18
CA MET A 41 3.55 11.04 -8.76
C MET A 41 4.65 9.96 -8.76
N VAL A 42 4.30 8.71 -9.04
CA VAL A 42 5.28 7.63 -9.24
C VAL A 42 5.88 7.80 -10.64
N ASN A 43 7.03 8.47 -10.73
CA ASN A 43 7.61 8.92 -12.00
C ASN A 43 8.79 8.07 -12.47
N SER A 44 9.14 7.02 -11.73
CA SER A 44 10.27 6.15 -12.04
C SER A 44 10.11 4.77 -11.43
N VAL A 45 10.90 3.82 -11.95
CA VAL A 45 11.03 2.47 -11.36
C VAL A 45 11.59 2.54 -9.93
N ALA A 46 12.44 3.53 -9.63
CA ALA A 46 12.96 3.74 -8.28
C ALA A 46 11.85 4.15 -7.30
N ASP A 47 10.95 5.04 -7.72
CA ASP A 47 9.78 5.42 -6.92
C ASP A 47 8.87 4.22 -6.66
N ALA A 48 8.61 3.42 -7.70
CA ALA A 48 7.79 2.20 -7.58
C ALA A 48 8.40 1.22 -6.57
N LYS A 49 9.72 1.02 -6.60
CA LYS A 49 10.43 0.16 -5.63
C LYS A 49 10.33 0.68 -4.20
N LEU A 50 10.53 1.99 -3.99
CA LEU A 50 10.40 2.61 -2.67
C LEU A 50 8.98 2.49 -2.13
N PHE A 51 7.98 2.68 -2.98
CA PHE A 51 6.58 2.53 -2.62
C PHE A 51 6.23 1.07 -2.29
N ALA A 52 6.61 0.12 -3.15
CA ALA A 52 6.39 -1.31 -2.92
C ALA A 52 7.05 -1.79 -1.61
N ALA A 53 8.28 -1.34 -1.34
CA ALA A 53 8.98 -1.64 -0.10
C ALA A 53 8.21 -1.15 1.13
N ALA A 54 7.59 0.03 1.09
CA ALA A 54 6.78 0.54 2.19
C ALA A 54 5.44 -0.20 2.39
N MET A 55 4.97 -0.92 1.37
CA MET A 55 3.69 -1.64 1.37
C MET A 55 3.78 -3.07 1.92
N LYS A 56 4.89 -3.76 1.65
CA LYS A 56 5.02 -5.20 1.92
C LYS A 56 6.01 -5.47 3.06
N TYR A 57 5.70 -6.45 3.90
CA TYR A 57 6.62 -7.00 4.91
C TYR A 57 7.74 -7.83 4.24
N PRO A 58 8.87 -8.05 4.94
CA PRO A 58 9.90 -8.97 4.49
C PRO A 58 9.34 -10.37 4.14
N PRO A 59 9.87 -11.05 3.11
CA PRO A 59 11.02 -10.66 2.28
C PRO A 59 10.67 -9.77 1.07
N LEU A 60 9.38 -9.46 0.85
CA LEU A 60 8.93 -8.72 -0.35
C LEU A 60 9.11 -7.20 -0.25
N GLY A 61 9.29 -6.68 0.97
CA GLY A 61 9.52 -5.26 1.22
C GLY A 61 10.09 -5.02 2.62
N GLU A 62 9.94 -3.79 3.07
CA GLU A 62 10.58 -3.25 4.28
C GLU A 62 9.56 -2.60 5.23
N ARG A 63 8.27 -2.94 5.09
CA ARG A 63 7.21 -2.40 5.95
C ARG A 63 7.52 -2.67 7.43
N SER A 64 7.49 -1.61 8.24
CA SER A 64 7.65 -1.72 9.70
C SER A 64 6.48 -2.44 10.36
N TRP A 65 6.77 -3.11 11.49
CA TRP A 65 5.76 -3.75 12.32
C TRP A 65 5.04 -2.73 13.21
N GLY A 66 3.75 -2.52 12.97
CA GLY A 66 2.88 -1.71 13.81
C GLY A 66 1.37 -1.94 13.63
N PRO A 67 0.87 -3.17 13.39
CA PRO A 67 -0.54 -3.39 13.01
C PRO A 67 -1.52 -3.30 14.19
N THR A 68 -1.29 -2.41 15.16
CA THR A 68 -2.07 -2.29 16.40
C THR A 68 -3.56 -2.02 16.15
N TYR A 69 -3.89 -1.29 15.09
CA TYR A 69 -5.29 -1.02 14.72
C TYR A 69 -5.82 -1.96 13.66
N ALA A 70 -4.98 -2.40 12.72
CA ALA A 70 -5.38 -3.26 11.63
C ALA A 70 -5.57 -4.73 12.04
N PHE A 71 -4.69 -5.28 12.87
CA PHE A 71 -4.72 -6.69 13.28
C PHE A 71 -6.02 -7.05 14.02
N PRO A 72 -6.46 -6.34 15.08
CA PRO A 72 -7.69 -6.69 15.79
C PRO A 72 -8.97 -6.61 14.93
N ARG A 73 -8.91 -5.89 13.79
CA ARG A 73 -10.05 -5.70 12.88
C ARG A 73 -10.20 -6.80 11.84
N HIS A 74 -9.12 -7.51 11.51
CA HIS A 74 -9.17 -8.58 10.52
C HIS A 74 -9.71 -9.91 11.08
N GLY A 75 -10.14 -9.93 12.33
CA GLY A 75 -10.70 -11.12 12.95
C GLY A 75 -9.64 -12.16 13.26
N LYS A 76 -10.09 -13.31 13.76
CA LYS A 76 -9.31 -14.39 14.40
C LYS A 76 -7.99 -14.70 13.67
N GLY A 77 -6.97 -15.02 14.46
CA GLY A 77 -5.67 -15.46 13.99
C GLY A 77 -4.56 -15.04 14.94
N ASP A 78 -3.34 -15.49 14.69
CA ASP A 78 -2.14 -15.04 15.39
C ASP A 78 -1.29 -14.11 14.50
N TYR A 79 -0.22 -13.56 15.08
CA TYR A 79 0.69 -12.67 14.32
C TYR A 79 1.42 -13.38 13.19
N ALA A 80 1.60 -14.70 13.28
CA ALA A 80 2.24 -15.47 12.22
C ALA A 80 1.30 -15.58 11.00
N GLU A 81 0.02 -15.84 11.23
CA GLU A 81 -1.03 -15.82 10.20
C GLU A 81 -1.14 -14.44 9.56
N TRP A 82 -1.15 -13.38 10.37
CA TRP A 82 -1.14 -12.01 9.86
C TRP A 82 0.03 -11.76 8.90
N LEU A 83 1.26 -12.13 9.29
CA LEU A 83 2.45 -11.92 8.47
C LEU A 83 2.43 -12.74 7.17
N ARG A 84 1.91 -13.97 7.21
CA ARG A 84 1.76 -14.82 6.02
C ARG A 84 0.83 -14.17 4.99
N ASP A 85 -0.30 -13.62 5.45
CA ASP A 85 -1.38 -13.26 4.53
C ASP A 85 -1.38 -11.78 4.12
N THR A 86 -0.86 -10.88 4.98
CA THR A 86 -1.00 -9.43 4.77
C THR A 86 -0.43 -8.95 3.45
N ASN A 87 0.71 -9.50 3.02
CA ASN A 87 1.34 -9.10 1.75
C ASN A 87 0.46 -9.38 0.53
N GLN A 88 -0.37 -10.43 0.60
CA GLN A 88 -1.31 -10.79 -0.46
C GLN A 88 -2.64 -10.03 -0.33
N ARG A 89 -3.02 -9.66 0.90
CA ARG A 89 -4.27 -8.94 1.17
C ARG A 89 -4.20 -7.44 0.89
N THR A 90 -3.02 -6.82 0.98
CA THR A 90 -2.88 -5.38 0.76
C THR A 90 -2.46 -5.07 -0.68
N MET A 91 -3.05 -4.02 -1.27
CA MET A 91 -2.79 -3.64 -2.66
C MET A 91 -2.05 -2.29 -2.78
N ALA A 92 -1.03 -2.24 -3.62
CA ALA A 92 -0.26 -1.04 -3.94
C ALA A 92 -0.59 -0.55 -5.36
N PHE A 93 -1.18 0.65 -5.46
CA PHE A 93 -1.48 1.29 -6.73
C PHE A 93 -0.51 2.45 -7.00
N ALA A 94 0.35 2.29 -8.02
CA ALA A 94 1.18 3.38 -8.51
C ALA A 94 0.33 4.29 -9.40
N MET A 95 0.25 5.59 -9.07
CA MET A 95 -0.49 6.54 -9.88
C MET A 95 0.38 7.04 -11.03
N VAL A 96 -0.07 6.81 -12.26
CA VAL A 96 0.57 7.30 -13.48
C VAL A 96 -0.21 8.53 -13.92
N GLU A 97 0.40 9.70 -13.73
CA GLU A 97 -0.24 11.01 -13.97
C GLU A 97 0.71 12.02 -14.63
N THR A 98 1.87 11.56 -15.11
CA THR A 98 2.87 12.40 -15.80
C THR A 98 3.44 11.71 -17.03
N ARG A 99 4.10 12.49 -17.91
CA ARG A 99 4.84 11.93 -19.05
C ARG A 99 5.98 11.01 -18.62
N ALA A 100 6.75 11.40 -17.59
CA ALA A 100 7.83 10.58 -17.07
C ALA A 100 7.34 9.23 -16.54
N ALA A 101 6.19 9.23 -15.84
CA ALA A 101 5.55 8.00 -15.38
C ALA A 101 5.12 7.10 -16.55
N LEU A 102 4.57 7.68 -17.62
CA LEU A 102 4.18 6.94 -18.82
C LEU A 102 5.40 6.35 -19.55
N ASP A 103 6.49 7.12 -19.67
CA ASP A 103 7.73 6.67 -20.31
C ASP A 103 8.40 5.53 -19.52
N ALA A 104 8.16 5.45 -18.20
CA ALA A 104 8.67 4.41 -17.31
C ALA A 104 7.65 3.28 -17.01
N LEU A 105 6.50 3.27 -17.68
CA LEU A 105 5.33 2.46 -17.29
C LEU A 105 5.64 0.96 -17.17
N ASP A 106 6.32 0.38 -18.16
CA ASP A 106 6.62 -1.06 -18.17
C ASP A 106 7.47 -1.45 -16.95
N GLY A 107 8.47 -0.64 -16.60
CA GLY A 107 9.29 -0.89 -15.42
C GLY A 107 8.54 -0.69 -14.10
N ILE A 108 7.55 0.20 -14.06
CA ILE A 108 6.67 0.37 -12.89
C ILE A 108 5.77 -0.86 -12.73
N LEU A 109 5.19 -1.37 -13.83
CA LEU A 109 4.36 -2.57 -13.86
C LEU A 109 5.14 -3.84 -13.46
N ASP A 110 6.39 -3.94 -13.90
CA ASP A 110 7.27 -5.08 -13.60
C ASP A 110 7.84 -5.03 -12.18
N THR A 111 7.61 -3.96 -11.41
CA THR A 111 8.15 -3.84 -10.05
C THR A 111 7.42 -4.76 -9.07
N PRO A 112 8.10 -5.74 -8.43
CA PRO A 112 7.46 -6.62 -7.46
C PRO A 112 6.84 -5.84 -6.30
N GLY A 113 5.60 -6.17 -5.96
CA GLY A 113 4.85 -5.50 -4.90
C GLY A 113 4.05 -4.27 -5.34
N ILE A 114 4.10 -3.88 -6.62
CA ILE A 114 3.08 -3.04 -7.26
C ILE A 114 1.96 -3.96 -7.77
N ASP A 115 0.73 -3.71 -7.34
CA ASP A 115 -0.43 -4.55 -7.65
C ASP A 115 -1.29 -3.96 -8.78
N GLY A 116 -1.09 -2.69 -9.13
CA GLY A 116 -1.75 -2.07 -10.26
C GLY A 116 -1.41 -0.60 -10.48
N ILE A 117 -1.99 -0.03 -11.53
CA ILE A 117 -1.87 1.38 -11.91
C ILE A 117 -3.18 2.11 -11.62
N PHE A 118 -3.07 3.30 -11.06
CA PHE A 118 -4.16 4.26 -11.02
C PHE A 118 -3.89 5.37 -12.03
N LEU A 119 -4.81 5.65 -12.94
CA LEU A 119 -4.68 6.76 -13.88
C LEU A 119 -5.18 8.05 -13.22
N GLY A 120 -4.28 9.03 -13.06
CA GLY A 120 -4.56 10.32 -12.45
C GLY A 120 -4.80 11.44 -13.46
#